data_AF-A0AAW5VAV4-F1
#
_entry.id   AF-A0AAW5VAV4-F1
#
_cell.length_a   1.000
_cell.length_b   1.000
_cell.length_c   1.000
_cell.angle_alpha   90.00
_cell.angle_beta   90.00
_cell.angle_gamma   90.00
#
_symmetry.space_group_name_H-M   'P 1'
#
loop_
_entity.id
_entity.type
_entity.pdbx_description
1 polymer ?
#
loop_
_entity_poly.entity_id
_entity_poly.type
_entity_poly.pdbx_seq_one_letter_code
_entity_poly.pdbx_strand_id
1 'polypeptide(L)'
;MLKGIRNVLFENRIYIAFYISVVSHITFIIYSFNHSDSIYQKTLCGPAWIYATEDEKELSFEMSFGKNMGESGNSESNEEPGEGQEEGEGEGKEGFSKGKYKGSQWEDLVQNLEGTSNLRKQFRNDYDQINENSGVADSYIKRHRDFEDIIVKDVLPTLKNIRDPFKVDIDSAEDNLYLHKERNHIIEEFRKGEESTSPITMKLSKEGELPPKSPLSMPKEDRNKYLDRTLKQKKEKQLDEFITRFMGYDPNKGDLNLFVRDLYYENLQRLAYPFSNDMSYFAIDYFQENLNKEDFLRQMMAALSAQLGTNTGTEILFTIENIYYIQGKALEQYFRVKDYLKNSSPEQKQTLRYETLRQVEAKYKNLLKEKKILNVMDAEEAYVKKRIDILDTLLTHTPKFYRTKDGLFEKAKILWEHGQWKQDSKLQSDALKLWYQIPKIPKNGDFLNQETFDTIQLLLRDVGDPTDANGLSQQSKNQIEYALRTRLDDAMSKKKLREDRLLWPKNK
;
A
#
# COMPACT_ATOMS: atom_id res chain seq x y z
N MET A 1 25.36 54.94 32.55
CA MET A 1 24.35 53.88 32.29
C MET A 1 24.96 52.53 31.93
N LEU A 2 25.81 52.41 30.91
CA LEU A 2 26.38 51.12 30.46
C LEU A 2 27.16 50.32 31.53
N LYS A 3 27.89 50.98 32.44
CA LYS A 3 28.58 50.30 33.56
C LYS A 3 27.63 49.69 34.60
N GLY A 4 26.50 50.35 34.88
CA GLY A 4 25.50 49.86 35.84
C GLY A 4 24.74 48.64 35.32
N ILE A 5 24.37 48.66 34.03
CA ILE A 5 23.74 47.51 33.36
C ILE A 5 24.68 46.30 33.35
N ARG A 6 25.97 46.52 33.11
CA ARG A 6 26.98 45.45 33.07
C ARG A 6 27.23 44.81 34.44
N ASN A 7 27.18 45.58 35.53
CA ASN A 7 27.27 45.04 36.88
C ASN A 7 26.02 44.23 37.27
N VAL A 8 24.82 44.73 36.95
CA VAL A 8 23.56 44.01 37.20
C VAL A 8 23.50 42.68 36.42
N LEU A 9 23.97 42.67 35.17
CA LEU A 9 24.08 41.45 34.36
C LEU A 9 25.11 40.46 34.93
N PHE A 10 26.21 40.96 35.52
CA PHE A 10 27.25 40.11 36.10
C PHE A 10 26.85 39.53 37.46
N GLU A 11 26.16 40.30 38.29
CA GLU A 11 25.63 39.83 39.59
C GLU A 11 24.52 38.78 39.40
N ASN A 12 23.65 38.98 38.40
CA ASN A 12 22.56 38.06 38.11
C ASN A 12 22.91 36.99 37.08
N ARG A 13 24.18 36.83 36.72
CA ARG A 13 24.64 35.96 35.62
C ARG A 13 24.15 34.52 35.76
N ILE A 14 24.09 33.99 36.99
CA ILE A 14 23.63 32.62 37.26
C ILE A 14 22.11 32.52 37.06
N TYR A 15 21.37 33.53 37.52
CA TYR A 15 19.92 33.58 37.39
C TYR A 15 19.51 33.74 35.92
N ILE A 16 20.22 34.58 35.17
CA ILE A 16 20.02 34.78 33.73
C ILE A 16 20.39 33.51 32.96
N ALA A 17 21.52 32.86 33.27
CA ALA A 17 21.91 31.60 32.65
C ALA A 17 20.91 30.47 32.93
N PHE A 18 20.39 30.39 34.17
CA PHE A 18 19.36 29.43 34.53
C PHE A 18 18.05 29.70 33.78
N TYR A 19 17.60 30.96 33.73
CA TYR A 19 16.41 31.36 33.00
C TYR A 19 16.53 31.06 31.50
N ILE A 20 17.65 31.43 30.85
CA ILE A 20 17.90 31.12 29.44
C ILE A 20 17.96 29.61 29.23
N SER A 21 18.59 28.85 30.13
CA SER A 21 18.61 27.38 30.05
C SER A 21 17.21 26.79 30.10
N VAL A 22 16.38 27.20 31.06
CA VAL A 22 14.99 26.72 31.19
C VAL A 22 14.16 27.09 29.97
N VAL A 23 14.23 28.34 29.51
CA VAL A 23 13.51 28.78 28.30
C VAL A 23 13.99 28.04 27.06
N SER A 24 15.29 27.81 26.91
CA SER A 24 15.87 27.08 25.78
C SER A 24 15.45 25.62 25.80
N HIS A 25 15.45 24.96 26.97
CA HIS A 25 14.98 23.59 27.10
C HIS A 25 13.47 23.48 26.87
N ILE A 26 12.65 24.39 27.40
CA ILE A 26 11.20 24.40 27.13
C ILE A 26 10.94 24.63 25.64
N THR A 27 11.64 25.58 25.01
CA THR A 27 11.50 25.86 23.59
C THR A 27 11.98 24.67 22.76
N PHE A 28 13.08 24.02 23.13
CA PHE A 28 13.59 22.83 22.47
C PHE A 28 12.68 21.62 22.67
N ILE A 29 12.05 21.47 23.84
CA ILE A 29 11.07 20.42 24.11
C ILE A 29 9.79 20.69 23.30
N ILE A 30 9.28 21.91 23.25
CA ILE A 30 8.09 22.27 22.45
C ILE A 30 8.39 22.14 20.96
N TYR A 31 9.54 22.62 20.50
CA TYR A 31 9.99 22.43 19.12
C TYR A 31 10.16 20.95 18.81
N SER A 32 10.83 20.17 19.67
CA SER A 32 10.96 18.72 19.50
C SER A 32 9.62 18.01 19.63
N PHE A 33 8.64 18.50 20.36
CA PHE A 33 7.31 17.87 20.43
C PHE A 33 6.47 18.19 19.19
N ASN A 34 6.61 19.41 18.66
CA ASN A 34 5.92 19.88 17.45
C ASN A 34 6.64 19.51 16.13
N HIS A 35 7.92 19.14 16.18
CA HIS A 35 8.77 18.70 15.06
C HIS A 35 9.37 17.31 15.28
N SER A 36 9.04 16.61 16.37
CA SER A 36 9.31 15.17 16.40
C SER A 36 8.32 14.55 15.46
N ASP A 37 8.83 14.28 14.26
CA ASP A 37 8.34 13.16 13.49
C ASP A 37 8.44 11.95 14.41
N SER A 38 7.28 11.58 14.94
CA SER A 38 7.06 10.41 15.75
C SER A 38 7.83 9.21 15.17
N ILE A 39 8.56 8.49 16.03
CA ILE A 39 9.17 7.19 15.69
C ILE A 39 8.07 6.18 15.24
N TYR A 40 6.79 6.53 15.41
CA TYR A 40 5.61 5.83 14.94
C TYR A 40 5.02 6.37 13.62
N GLN A 41 5.79 7.09 12.79
CA GLN A 41 5.33 7.45 11.46
C GLN A 41 5.11 6.15 10.66
N LYS A 42 3.84 5.74 10.63
CA LYS A 42 3.38 4.57 9.91
C LYS A 42 3.49 4.88 8.43
N THR A 43 4.31 4.09 7.75
CA THR A 43 4.50 4.14 6.30
C THR A 43 3.13 4.11 5.64
N LEU A 44 2.78 5.22 4.98
CA LEU A 44 1.66 5.22 4.06
C LEU A 44 2.03 4.30 2.90
N CYS A 45 1.23 3.27 2.67
CA CYS A 45 1.53 2.24 1.69
C CYS A 45 1.52 2.86 0.29
N GLY A 46 2.68 2.88 -0.38
CA GLY A 46 2.91 3.43 -1.72
C GLY A 46 4.39 3.33 -2.13
N PRO A 47 4.72 3.03 -3.39
CA PRO A 47 6.02 3.30 -3.98
C PRO A 47 5.98 4.72 -4.54
N ALA A 48 7.10 5.40 -4.58
CA ALA A 48 7.00 6.84 -4.72
C ALA A 48 7.02 7.38 -6.15
N TRP A 49 7.24 6.51 -7.12
CA TRP A 49 7.36 6.89 -8.52
C TRP A 49 6.02 7.04 -9.25
N ILE A 50 4.87 7.26 -8.57
CA ILE A 50 3.54 7.36 -9.24
C ILE A 50 2.78 8.67 -9.12
N TYR A 51 3.22 9.59 -8.29
CA TYR A 51 2.35 10.69 -7.92
C TYR A 51 2.63 12.03 -8.62
N ALA A 52 3.22 12.07 -9.83
CA ALA A 52 3.44 13.37 -10.47
C ALA A 52 2.19 13.92 -11.18
N THR A 53 1.84 15.16 -10.88
CA THR A 53 1.58 16.20 -11.89
C THR A 53 1.51 17.60 -11.23
N GLU A 54 1.99 18.55 -12.03
CA GLU A 54 2.51 19.89 -11.76
C GLU A 54 1.52 20.99 -11.36
N ASP A 55 2.17 22.04 -10.84
CA ASP A 55 1.90 23.47 -10.74
C ASP A 55 0.90 24.02 -9.71
N GLU A 56 1.50 24.74 -8.75
CA GLU A 56 0.88 25.68 -7.83
C GLU A 56 0.14 26.78 -8.58
N LYS A 57 -1.12 27.00 -8.20
CA LYS A 57 -1.66 28.35 -8.16
C LYS A 57 -1.82 28.74 -6.71
N GLU A 58 -1.08 29.78 -6.32
CA GLU A 58 -1.28 30.53 -5.08
C GLU A 58 -2.78 30.82 -4.91
N LEU A 59 -3.42 30.14 -3.96
CA LEU A 59 -4.77 30.48 -3.53
C LEU A 59 -4.66 31.59 -2.50
N SER A 60 -4.86 32.83 -2.96
CA SER A 60 -5.17 33.97 -2.10
C SER A 60 -6.41 33.64 -1.28
N PHE A 61 -6.27 33.63 0.04
CA PHE A 61 -7.39 33.51 0.99
C PHE A 61 -8.24 34.79 0.94
N GLU A 62 -9.48 34.68 0.45
CA GLU A 62 -10.56 35.59 0.85
C GLU A 62 -11.47 34.85 1.84
N MET A 63 -11.40 35.23 3.11
CA MET A 63 -12.42 34.89 4.10
C MET A 63 -13.65 35.78 3.88
N SER A 64 -14.81 35.18 3.65
CA SER A 64 -16.10 35.83 3.89
C SER A 64 -16.81 35.13 5.06
N PHE A 65 -17.23 35.93 6.04
CA PHE A 65 -17.93 35.52 7.25
C PHE A 65 -19.36 36.08 7.25
N GLY A 66 -20.35 35.22 7.53
CA GLY A 66 -21.73 35.55 7.94
C GLY A 66 -22.75 35.65 6.79
N LYS A 67 -24.01 35.24 6.90
CA LYS A 67 -24.88 35.02 8.07
C LYS A 67 -26.15 34.23 7.68
N ASN A 68 -26.70 33.54 8.69
CA ASN A 68 -28.00 32.89 8.90
C ASN A 68 -29.24 33.30 8.06
N MET A 69 -30.02 32.27 7.70
CA MET A 69 -31.49 32.11 7.82
C MET A 69 -31.77 30.64 7.38
N GLY A 70 -32.65 29.80 7.92
CA GLY A 70 -33.82 29.95 8.78
C GLY A 70 -34.88 28.94 8.31
N GLU A 71 -35.02 27.84 9.05
CA GLU A 71 -36.20 26.97 9.27
C GLU A 71 -37.02 26.25 8.15
N SER A 72 -37.27 24.96 8.46
CA SER A 72 -38.52 24.18 8.36
C SER A 72 -38.73 23.19 7.18
N GLY A 73 -39.12 21.95 7.55
CA GLY A 73 -40.26 21.29 6.91
C GLY A 73 -40.06 19.92 6.23
N ASN A 74 -40.25 18.85 7.03
CA ASN A 74 -40.86 17.55 6.70
C ASN A 74 -40.31 16.55 5.66
N SER A 75 -40.16 15.33 6.20
CA SER A 75 -40.36 13.99 5.66
C SER A 75 -41.00 13.84 4.27
N GLU A 76 -40.35 13.04 3.42
CA GLU A 76 -41.03 11.99 2.66
C GLU A 76 -40.03 10.93 2.16
N SER A 77 -40.33 9.68 2.51
CA SER A 77 -39.81 8.44 1.97
C SER A 77 -40.19 8.26 0.49
N ASN A 78 -39.28 7.75 -0.33
CA ASN A 78 -39.56 6.97 -1.55
C ASN A 78 -38.26 6.23 -1.93
N GLU A 79 -38.18 4.94 -1.62
CA GLU A 79 -38.50 3.82 -2.52
C GLU A 79 -37.40 3.56 -3.55
N GLU A 80 -36.61 2.53 -3.24
CA GLU A 80 -35.82 1.76 -4.20
C GLU A 80 -36.74 1.18 -5.28
N PRO A 81 -36.35 1.15 -6.56
CA PRO A 81 -36.91 0.22 -7.51
C PRO A 81 -35.99 -1.00 -7.64
N GLY A 82 -36.36 -2.06 -6.93
CA GLY A 82 -37.07 -3.17 -7.55
C GLY A 82 -36.32 -3.97 -8.60
N GLU A 83 -35.86 -5.13 -8.16
CA GLU A 83 -35.42 -6.30 -8.92
C GLU A 83 -36.41 -6.70 -10.02
N GLY A 84 -35.91 -6.85 -11.24
CA GLY A 84 -36.62 -7.49 -12.34
C GLY A 84 -36.49 -9.02 -12.22
N GLN A 85 -37.64 -9.67 -11.99
CA GLN A 85 -37.86 -11.10 -12.17
C GLN A 85 -37.58 -11.52 -13.62
N GLU A 86 -36.83 -12.60 -13.82
CA GLU A 86 -37.08 -13.55 -14.90
C GLU A 86 -36.95 -14.98 -14.36
N GLU A 87 -38.07 -15.69 -14.36
CA GLU A 87 -38.17 -17.13 -14.19
C GLU A 87 -37.72 -17.83 -15.48
N GLY A 88 -36.97 -18.93 -15.33
CA GLY A 88 -36.47 -19.73 -16.45
C GLY A 88 -35.64 -20.92 -15.97
N GLU A 89 -36.35 -21.91 -15.43
CA GLU A 89 -36.04 -23.35 -15.32
C GLU A 89 -34.57 -23.84 -15.45
N GLY A 90 -34.05 -24.31 -14.32
CA GLY A 90 -33.52 -25.68 -14.22
C GLY A 90 -32.10 -25.96 -14.72
N GLU A 91 -31.11 -25.73 -13.87
CA GLU A 91 -29.97 -26.65 -13.71
C GLU A 91 -29.36 -26.50 -12.30
N GLY A 92 -28.97 -27.64 -11.70
CA GLY A 92 -28.89 -27.86 -10.24
C GLY A 92 -28.05 -26.88 -9.42
N LYS A 93 -28.65 -26.39 -8.32
CA LYS A 93 -27.94 -25.79 -7.19
C LYS A 93 -27.23 -26.90 -6.41
N GLU A 94 -25.96 -27.18 -6.73
CA GLU A 94 -25.08 -27.90 -5.80
C GLU A 94 -24.80 -26.98 -4.60
N GLY A 95 -25.34 -27.33 -3.43
CA GLY A 95 -24.89 -26.75 -2.16
C GLY A 95 -23.50 -27.29 -1.79
N PHE A 96 -22.75 -26.53 -0.97
CA PHE A 96 -21.40 -26.91 -0.55
C PHE A 96 -21.37 -28.31 0.07
N SER A 97 -20.70 -29.26 -0.60
CA SER A 97 -20.60 -30.64 -0.12
C SER A 97 -19.32 -30.82 0.71
N LYS A 98 -19.48 -30.97 2.03
CA LYS A 98 -18.40 -31.10 3.03
C LYS A 98 -17.41 -32.25 2.75
N GLY A 99 -17.76 -33.21 1.88
CA GLY A 99 -16.88 -34.32 1.48
C GLY A 99 -16.17 -34.15 0.12
N LYS A 100 -16.57 -33.17 -0.70
CA LYS A 100 -16.12 -33.00 -2.09
C LYS A 100 -14.61 -32.77 -2.22
N TYR A 101 -14.01 -32.12 -1.23
CA TYR A 101 -12.61 -31.68 -1.25
C TYR A 101 -11.68 -32.54 -0.40
N LYS A 102 -12.17 -33.63 0.20
CA LYS A 102 -11.37 -34.52 1.04
C LYS A 102 -10.30 -35.23 0.21
N GLY A 103 -9.03 -35.18 0.64
CA GLY A 103 -7.89 -35.72 -0.11
C GLY A 103 -7.44 -34.85 -1.29
N SER A 104 -8.06 -33.69 -1.52
CA SER A 104 -7.62 -32.71 -2.52
C SER A 104 -6.63 -31.70 -1.92
N GLN A 105 -5.99 -30.89 -2.76
CA GLN A 105 -5.16 -29.75 -2.32
C GLN A 105 -5.94 -28.67 -1.54
N TRP A 106 -7.28 -28.71 -1.56
CA TRP A 106 -8.16 -27.75 -0.89
C TRP A 106 -8.70 -28.24 0.45
N GLU A 107 -8.33 -29.44 0.92
CA GLU A 107 -8.81 -29.98 2.19
C GLU A 107 -8.50 -29.03 3.37
N ASP A 108 -7.27 -28.53 3.44
CA ASP A 108 -6.85 -27.58 4.49
C ASP A 108 -7.66 -26.28 4.44
N LEU A 109 -8.02 -25.81 3.23
CA LEU A 109 -8.84 -24.60 3.06
C LEU A 109 -10.23 -24.82 3.68
N VAL A 110 -10.86 -25.96 3.38
CA VAL A 110 -12.20 -26.30 3.89
C VAL A 110 -12.18 -26.46 5.41
N GLN A 111 -11.18 -27.15 5.97
CA GLN A 111 -11.04 -27.28 7.43
C GLN A 111 -10.88 -25.91 8.12
N ASN A 112 -10.13 -24.99 7.51
CA ASN A 112 -9.98 -23.63 8.03
C ASN A 112 -11.28 -22.82 7.95
N LEU A 113 -12.05 -22.96 6.87
CA LEU A 113 -13.38 -22.34 6.73
C LEU A 113 -14.33 -22.82 7.84
N GLU A 114 -14.39 -24.13 8.08
CA GLU A 114 -15.21 -24.72 9.14
C GLU A 114 -14.80 -24.22 10.53
N GLY A 115 -13.49 -24.21 10.81
CA GLY A 115 -12.94 -23.74 12.09
C GLY A 115 -13.16 -22.24 12.35
N THR A 116 -13.30 -21.43 11.29
CA THR A 116 -13.46 -19.96 11.40
C THR A 116 -14.92 -19.50 11.37
N SER A 117 -15.86 -20.31 10.89
CA SER A 117 -17.30 -19.99 10.79
C SER A 117 -17.95 -19.43 12.07
N ASN A 118 -17.50 -19.85 13.25
CA ASN A 118 -18.08 -19.43 14.54
C ASN A 118 -17.24 -18.40 15.30
N LEU A 119 -16.19 -17.88 14.67
CA LEU A 119 -15.17 -17.08 15.37
C LEU A 119 -15.75 -15.74 15.88
N ARG A 120 -16.64 -15.09 15.11
CA ARG A 120 -17.35 -13.87 15.56
C ARG A 120 -18.30 -14.09 16.74
N LYS A 121 -18.79 -15.31 16.96
CA LYS A 121 -19.66 -15.65 18.10
C LYS A 121 -18.86 -15.86 19.39
N GLN A 122 -17.60 -16.30 19.25
CA GLN A 122 -16.75 -16.69 20.37
C GLN A 122 -15.91 -15.53 20.93
N PHE A 123 -15.62 -14.51 20.12
CA PHE A 123 -14.71 -13.42 20.48
C PHE A 123 -15.40 -12.05 20.44
N ARG A 124 -14.95 -11.13 21.29
CA ARG A 124 -15.47 -9.76 21.32
C ARG A 124 -15.02 -8.98 20.08
N ASN A 125 -15.94 -8.22 19.50
CA ASN A 125 -15.69 -7.36 18.34
C ASN A 125 -15.75 -5.87 18.74
N ASP A 126 -15.11 -5.54 19.86
CA ASP A 126 -15.10 -4.19 20.41
C ASP A 126 -13.77 -3.50 20.12
N TYR A 127 -13.84 -2.18 19.99
CA TYR A 127 -12.65 -1.36 19.94
C TYR A 127 -12.22 -0.95 21.35
N ASP A 128 -11.03 -1.35 21.75
CA ASP A 128 -10.33 -0.93 22.95
C ASP A 128 -9.19 0.07 22.64
N GLN A 129 -8.84 0.90 23.62
CA GLN A 129 -7.67 1.79 23.59
C GLN A 129 -7.55 2.69 22.34
N ILE A 130 -8.68 3.25 21.87
CA ILE A 130 -8.67 4.26 20.79
C ILE A 130 -8.22 5.61 21.37
N ASN A 131 -7.39 6.33 20.63
CA ASN A 131 -7.08 7.72 20.95
C ASN A 131 -8.20 8.64 20.43
N GLU A 132 -8.92 9.29 21.35
CA GLU A 132 -10.04 10.20 21.03
C GLU A 132 -9.64 11.35 20.09
N ASN A 133 -8.36 11.76 20.11
CA ASN A 133 -7.83 12.83 19.25
C ASN A 133 -6.89 12.30 18.15
N SER A 134 -7.12 11.07 17.65
CA SER A 134 -6.26 10.47 16.62
C SER A 134 -6.24 11.23 15.28
N GLY A 135 -7.20 12.14 15.04
CA GLY A 135 -7.33 12.85 13.77
C GLY A 135 -7.84 11.98 12.61
N VAL A 136 -8.16 10.71 12.89
CA VAL A 136 -8.70 9.72 11.94
C VAL A 136 -10.23 9.71 12.05
N ALA A 137 -10.92 9.58 10.92
CA ALA A 137 -12.38 9.56 10.92
C ALA A 137 -12.94 8.33 11.66
N ASP A 138 -13.99 8.53 12.47
CA ASP A 138 -14.67 7.44 13.21
C ASP A 138 -15.14 6.30 12.31
N SER A 139 -15.60 6.62 11.10
CA SER A 139 -16.00 5.63 10.09
C SER A 139 -14.83 4.77 9.59
N TYR A 140 -13.61 5.32 9.57
CA TYR A 140 -12.40 4.53 9.29
C TYR A 140 -12.08 3.63 10.49
N ILE A 141 -12.08 4.18 11.71
CA ILE A 141 -11.77 3.43 12.93
C ILE A 141 -12.70 2.21 13.02
N LYS A 142 -14.00 2.45 12.92
CA LYS A 142 -15.08 1.45 13.02
C LYS A 142 -15.35 0.67 11.73
N ARG A 143 -14.49 0.77 10.71
CA ARG A 143 -14.68 0.07 9.43
C ARG A 143 -14.70 -1.44 9.63
N HIS A 144 -15.59 -2.11 8.91
CA HIS A 144 -15.63 -3.56 8.88
C HIS A 144 -14.32 -4.12 8.34
N ARG A 145 -13.82 -5.18 9.00
CA ARG A 145 -12.63 -5.93 8.60
C ARG A 145 -13.04 -7.39 8.46
N ASP A 146 -12.59 -8.03 7.38
CA ASP A 146 -12.92 -9.40 7.05
C ASP A 146 -11.94 -10.34 7.75
N PHE A 147 -12.07 -10.43 9.08
CA PHE A 147 -11.16 -11.22 9.93
C PHE A 147 -11.05 -12.70 9.49
N GLU A 148 -12.16 -13.28 9.04
CA GLU A 148 -12.18 -14.64 8.49
C GLU A 148 -11.33 -14.76 7.21
N ASP A 149 -11.43 -13.78 6.30
CA ASP A 149 -10.61 -13.77 5.09
C ASP A 149 -9.12 -13.64 5.41
N ILE A 150 -8.76 -12.87 6.44
CA ILE A 150 -7.36 -12.74 6.90
C ILE A 150 -6.80 -14.10 7.35
N ILE A 151 -7.63 -14.95 7.95
CA ILE A 151 -7.24 -16.28 8.41
C ILE A 151 -7.18 -17.26 7.23
N VAL A 152 -8.23 -17.28 6.41
CA VAL A 152 -8.46 -18.30 5.39
C VAL A 152 -7.60 -18.04 4.14
N LYS A 153 -7.57 -16.81 3.62
CA LYS A 153 -6.81 -16.42 2.42
C LYS A 153 -5.34 -16.14 2.71
N ASP A 154 -4.53 -16.06 1.67
CA ASP A 154 -3.09 -15.82 1.80
C ASP A 154 -2.81 -14.31 1.87
N VAL A 155 -2.55 -13.79 3.07
CA VAL A 155 -2.22 -12.37 3.31
C VAL A 155 -0.76 -12.02 2.96
N LEU A 156 0.07 -13.02 2.69
CA LEU A 156 1.47 -12.90 2.27
C LEU A 156 1.75 -13.79 1.05
N PRO A 157 1.01 -13.61 -0.06
CA PRO A 157 0.99 -14.55 -1.18
C PRO A 157 2.33 -14.70 -1.90
N THR A 158 3.23 -13.72 -1.78
CA THR A 158 4.58 -13.78 -2.37
C THR A 158 5.61 -14.48 -1.48
N LEU A 159 5.25 -14.87 -0.26
CA LEU A 159 6.20 -15.49 0.67
C LEU A 159 6.65 -16.88 0.19
N LYS A 160 5.75 -17.63 -0.47
CA LYS A 160 6.03 -18.99 -0.95
C LYS A 160 7.14 -19.01 -1.99
N ASN A 161 7.18 -18.03 -2.89
CA ASN A 161 8.12 -17.92 -4.00
C ASN A 161 9.17 -16.80 -3.79
N ILE A 162 9.29 -16.24 -2.58
CA ILE A 162 10.10 -15.04 -2.34
C ILE A 162 11.60 -15.21 -2.70
N ARG A 163 12.10 -16.45 -2.66
CA ARG A 163 13.51 -16.78 -2.98
C ARG A 163 13.74 -17.22 -4.42
N ASP A 164 12.68 -17.57 -5.13
CA ASP A 164 12.78 -18.03 -6.50
C ASP A 164 13.08 -16.83 -7.43
N PRO A 165 13.70 -17.02 -8.60
CA PRO A 165 13.85 -15.92 -9.55
C PRO A 165 12.49 -15.36 -9.98
N PHE A 166 12.37 -14.05 -10.16
CA PHE A 166 11.08 -13.43 -10.55
C PHE A 166 10.51 -13.99 -11.88
N LYS A 167 11.37 -14.48 -12.78
CA LYS A 167 10.95 -15.16 -14.00
C LYS A 167 10.01 -16.35 -13.72
N VAL A 168 10.24 -17.11 -12.65
CA VAL A 168 9.38 -18.25 -12.27
C VAL A 168 7.96 -17.77 -11.93
N ASP A 169 7.85 -16.58 -11.34
CA ASP A 169 6.56 -15.99 -10.97
C ASP A 169 5.76 -15.60 -12.23
N ILE A 170 6.43 -15.11 -13.27
CA ILE A 170 5.83 -14.79 -14.58
C ILE A 170 5.42 -16.09 -15.30
N ASP A 171 6.32 -17.07 -15.38
CA ASP A 171 6.09 -18.31 -16.12
C ASP A 171 4.93 -19.14 -15.53
N SER A 172 4.67 -19.03 -14.22
CA SER A 172 3.58 -19.73 -13.52
C SER A 172 2.35 -18.86 -13.25
N ALA A 173 2.29 -17.65 -13.81
CA ALA A 173 1.27 -16.65 -13.47
C ALA A 173 -0.17 -17.11 -13.76
N GLU A 174 -0.40 -17.73 -14.91
CA GLU A 174 -1.74 -18.18 -15.33
C GLU A 174 -2.25 -19.33 -14.46
N ASP A 175 -1.41 -20.34 -14.20
CA ASP A 175 -1.74 -21.47 -13.32
C ASP A 175 -2.04 -20.98 -11.89
N ASN A 176 -1.22 -20.06 -11.38
CA ASN A 176 -1.45 -19.45 -10.07
C ASN A 176 -2.75 -18.66 -10.01
N LEU A 177 -3.12 -17.94 -11.09
CA LEU A 177 -4.39 -17.23 -11.17
C LEU A 177 -5.57 -18.20 -11.21
N TYR A 178 -5.46 -19.31 -11.93
CA TYR A 178 -6.48 -20.35 -11.95
C TYR A 178 -6.73 -20.93 -10.55
N LEU A 179 -5.67 -21.37 -9.87
CA LEU A 179 -5.75 -21.90 -8.50
C LEU A 179 -6.35 -20.86 -7.54
N HIS A 180 -5.96 -19.60 -7.68
CA HIS A 180 -6.49 -18.51 -6.87
C HIS A 180 -8.00 -18.27 -7.11
N LYS A 181 -8.48 -18.33 -8.37
CA LYS A 181 -9.91 -18.23 -8.69
C LYS A 181 -10.70 -19.42 -8.16
N GLU A 182 -10.15 -20.63 -8.30
CA GLU A 182 -10.75 -21.85 -7.75
C GLU A 182 -10.89 -21.77 -6.23
N ARG A 183 -9.83 -21.36 -5.52
CA ARG A 183 -9.86 -21.09 -4.07
C ARG A 183 -10.98 -20.13 -3.70
N ASN A 184 -11.07 -18.98 -4.37
CA ASN A 184 -12.09 -17.98 -4.08
C ASN A 184 -13.50 -18.52 -4.37
N HIS A 185 -13.67 -19.32 -5.43
CA HIS A 185 -14.91 -20.00 -5.73
C HIS A 185 -15.34 -20.96 -4.61
N ILE A 186 -14.43 -21.78 -4.09
CA ILE A 186 -14.69 -22.70 -2.98
C ILE A 186 -15.11 -21.93 -1.71
N ILE A 187 -14.42 -20.83 -1.40
CA ILE A 187 -14.77 -19.96 -0.26
C ILE A 187 -16.19 -19.41 -0.42
N GLU A 188 -16.56 -18.94 -1.62
CA GLU A 188 -17.92 -18.47 -1.86
C GLU A 188 -18.97 -19.58 -1.84
N GLU A 189 -18.67 -20.75 -2.39
CA GLU A 189 -19.56 -21.93 -2.34
C GLU A 189 -19.83 -22.31 -0.89
N PHE A 190 -18.80 -22.36 -0.04
CA PHE A 190 -18.93 -22.62 1.41
C PHE A 190 -19.90 -21.64 2.07
N ARG A 191 -19.72 -20.33 1.82
CA ARG A 191 -20.59 -19.28 2.38
C ARG A 191 -22.03 -19.37 1.90
N LYS A 192 -22.25 -19.62 0.61
CA LYS A 192 -23.59 -19.80 0.01
C LYS A 192 -24.26 -21.10 0.43
N GLY A 193 -23.48 -22.11 0.80
CA GLY A 193 -23.97 -23.35 1.42
C GLY A 193 -24.51 -23.14 2.84
N GLU A 194 -24.11 -22.06 3.51
CA GLU A 194 -24.61 -21.69 4.85
C GLU A 194 -25.73 -20.63 4.81
N GLU A 195 -25.84 -19.80 3.76
CA GLU A 195 -26.90 -18.80 3.58
C GLU A 195 -27.48 -18.80 2.15
N SER A 196 -28.81 -18.89 2.05
CA SER A 196 -29.56 -18.91 0.79
C SER A 196 -29.44 -17.61 0.00
N THR A 197 -28.37 -17.44 -0.77
CA THR A 197 -28.25 -16.37 -1.77
C THR A 197 -27.59 -16.87 -3.05
N SER A 198 -28.06 -16.33 -4.17
CA SER A 198 -27.75 -16.76 -5.53
C SER A 198 -26.26 -16.65 -5.85
N PRO A 199 -25.68 -17.61 -6.60
CA PRO A 199 -24.29 -17.51 -7.01
C PRO A 199 -24.13 -16.41 -8.08
N ILE A 200 -23.16 -15.52 -7.86
CA ILE A 200 -22.56 -14.73 -8.94
C ILE A 200 -21.73 -15.71 -9.79
N THR A 201 -22.26 -16.09 -10.94
CA THR A 201 -21.52 -16.83 -11.97
C THR A 201 -20.59 -15.87 -12.70
N MET A 202 -19.31 -15.91 -12.34
CA MET A 202 -18.27 -15.26 -13.13
C MET A 202 -18.09 -16.09 -14.42
N LYS A 203 -18.68 -15.63 -15.52
CA LYS A 203 -18.35 -16.16 -16.85
C LYS A 203 -16.88 -15.83 -17.11
N LEU A 204 -16.03 -16.85 -17.07
CA LEU A 204 -14.71 -16.80 -17.71
C LEU A 204 -14.95 -16.66 -19.21
N SER A 205 -14.99 -15.43 -19.70
CA SER A 205 -14.81 -15.18 -21.13
C SER A 205 -13.37 -15.56 -21.47
N LYS A 206 -13.17 -16.79 -21.94
CA LYS A 206 -12.10 -17.12 -22.88
C LYS A 206 -12.42 -16.41 -24.20
N GLU A 207 -12.33 -15.08 -24.22
CA GLU A 207 -12.18 -14.36 -25.48
C GLU A 207 -10.71 -14.44 -25.85
N GLY A 208 -10.38 -15.48 -26.63
CA GLY A 208 -9.11 -15.57 -27.30
C GLY A 208 -8.90 -14.36 -28.19
N GLU A 209 -7.69 -13.81 -28.12
CA GLU A 209 -6.99 -13.08 -29.18
C GLU A 209 -7.85 -12.24 -30.13
N LEU A 210 -8.72 -11.38 -29.59
CA LEU A 210 -9.17 -10.24 -30.38
C LEU A 210 -7.97 -9.30 -30.55
N PRO A 211 -7.66 -8.83 -31.78
CA PRO A 211 -6.63 -7.82 -31.97
C PRO A 211 -6.93 -6.63 -31.05
N PRO A 212 -5.90 -5.99 -30.46
CA PRO A 212 -6.11 -4.92 -29.49
C PRO A 212 -7.03 -3.86 -30.09
N LYS A 213 -8.05 -3.46 -29.33
CA LYS A 213 -8.96 -2.38 -29.71
C LYS A 213 -8.15 -1.11 -30.00
N SER A 214 -8.73 -0.19 -30.77
CA SER A 214 -8.18 1.15 -31.01
C SER A 214 -7.61 1.74 -29.71
N PRO A 215 -6.47 2.45 -29.72
CA PRO A 215 -5.82 2.96 -28.50
C PRO A 215 -6.80 3.64 -27.56
N LEU A 216 -6.69 3.36 -26.26
CA LEU A 216 -7.56 3.99 -25.28
C LEU A 216 -7.28 5.49 -25.28
N SER A 217 -8.31 6.31 -25.42
CA SER A 217 -8.20 7.75 -25.23
C SER A 217 -9.19 8.15 -24.15
N MET A 218 -8.67 8.48 -22.97
CA MET A 218 -9.45 8.92 -21.83
C MET A 218 -8.67 10.02 -21.09
N PRO A 219 -9.12 11.28 -21.20
CA PRO A 219 -8.50 12.40 -20.49
C PRO A 219 -8.42 12.15 -18.98
N LYS A 220 -7.42 12.75 -18.33
CA LYS A 220 -7.18 12.59 -16.89
C LYS A 220 -8.41 12.88 -16.04
N GLU A 221 -9.18 13.91 -16.40
CA GLU A 221 -10.41 14.28 -15.69
C GLU A 221 -11.47 13.16 -15.70
N ASP A 222 -11.62 12.47 -16.83
CA ASP A 222 -12.58 11.39 -16.96
C ASP A 222 -12.08 10.11 -16.30
N ARG A 223 -10.77 9.85 -16.33
CA ARG A 223 -10.16 8.78 -15.51
C ARG A 223 -10.42 9.04 -14.03
N ASN A 224 -10.17 10.25 -13.55
CA ASN A 224 -10.39 10.62 -12.16
C ASN A 224 -11.87 10.48 -11.76
N LYS A 225 -12.81 10.90 -12.62
CA LYS A 225 -14.26 10.69 -12.37
C LYS A 225 -14.61 9.21 -12.28
N TYR A 226 -14.06 8.38 -13.17
CA TYR A 226 -14.26 6.93 -13.11
C TYR A 226 -13.71 6.35 -11.80
N LEU A 227 -12.49 6.73 -11.44
CA LEU A 227 -11.80 6.28 -10.22
C LEU A 227 -12.56 6.73 -8.96
N ASP A 228 -13.01 7.98 -8.88
CA ASP A 228 -13.82 8.49 -7.77
C ASP A 228 -15.15 7.72 -7.63
N ARG A 229 -15.79 7.42 -8.75
CA ARG A 229 -17.06 6.66 -8.78
C ARG A 229 -16.87 5.23 -8.29
N THR A 230 -15.80 4.56 -8.70
CA THR A 230 -15.56 3.15 -8.38
C THR A 230 -14.90 2.94 -7.02
N LEU A 231 -14.29 3.97 -6.41
CA LEU A 231 -13.57 3.88 -5.14
C LEU A 231 -14.39 3.27 -4.00
N LYS A 232 -15.72 3.49 -4.00
CA LYS A 232 -16.67 2.95 -3.00
C LYS A 232 -16.99 1.46 -3.18
N GLN A 233 -16.75 0.89 -4.35
CA GLN A 233 -16.99 -0.53 -4.61
C GLN A 233 -15.98 -1.41 -3.86
N LYS A 234 -16.30 -2.70 -3.71
CA LYS A 234 -15.30 -3.71 -3.29
C LYS A 234 -14.16 -3.76 -4.31
N LYS A 235 -12.92 -3.94 -3.84
CA LYS A 235 -11.73 -3.79 -4.68
C LYS A 235 -11.65 -4.85 -5.79
N GLU A 236 -12.14 -6.05 -5.51
CA GLU A 236 -12.29 -7.15 -6.47
C GLU A 236 -13.19 -6.71 -7.63
N LYS A 237 -14.34 -6.10 -7.32
CA LYS A 237 -15.28 -5.58 -8.33
C LYS A 237 -14.66 -4.43 -9.14
N GLN A 238 -13.92 -3.53 -8.49
CA GLN A 238 -13.22 -2.45 -9.20
C GLN A 238 -12.24 -3.00 -10.24
N LEU A 239 -11.50 -4.06 -9.86
CA LEU A 239 -10.53 -4.72 -10.71
C LEU A 239 -11.21 -5.50 -11.86
N ASP A 240 -12.26 -6.27 -11.56
CA ASP A 240 -13.00 -7.03 -12.57
C ASP A 240 -13.68 -6.10 -13.59
N GLU A 241 -14.31 -5.00 -13.13
CA GLU A 241 -14.87 -3.96 -13.99
C GLU A 241 -13.77 -3.36 -14.88
N PHE A 242 -12.62 -3.03 -14.30
CA PHE A 242 -11.50 -2.45 -15.05
C PHE A 242 -10.96 -3.40 -16.12
N ILE A 243 -10.70 -4.66 -15.76
CA ILE A 243 -10.11 -5.65 -16.67
C ILE A 243 -11.05 -5.91 -17.84
N THR A 244 -12.32 -6.18 -17.54
CA THR A 244 -13.36 -6.43 -18.55
C THR A 244 -13.47 -5.26 -19.53
N ARG A 245 -13.35 -4.03 -19.02
CA ARG A 245 -13.63 -2.84 -19.79
C ARG A 245 -12.42 -2.30 -20.56
N PHE A 246 -11.20 -2.43 -20.02
CA PHE A 246 -10.02 -1.71 -20.51
C PHE A 246 -8.83 -2.59 -20.91
N MET A 247 -8.69 -3.82 -20.41
CA MET A 247 -7.48 -4.62 -20.70
C MET A 247 -7.39 -5.15 -22.14
N GLY A 248 -8.44 -4.98 -22.95
CA GLY A 248 -8.44 -5.31 -24.39
C GLY A 248 -7.97 -4.19 -25.33
N TYR A 249 -7.51 -3.05 -24.82
CA TYR A 249 -6.99 -1.93 -25.62
C TYR A 249 -5.50 -2.10 -25.95
N ASP A 250 -4.98 -1.32 -26.92
CA ASP A 250 -3.55 -1.33 -27.28
C ASP A 250 -2.64 -1.05 -26.06
N PRO A 251 -1.74 -1.97 -25.67
CA PRO A 251 -0.91 -1.82 -24.48
C PRO A 251 0.29 -0.88 -24.65
N ASN A 252 0.58 -0.44 -25.88
CA ASN A 252 1.71 0.44 -26.20
C ASN A 252 1.31 1.88 -26.56
N LYS A 253 0.03 2.11 -26.86
CA LYS A 253 -0.47 3.40 -27.34
C LYS A 253 -1.72 3.84 -26.58
N GLY A 254 -1.91 5.14 -26.51
CA GLY A 254 -3.04 5.73 -25.77
C GLY A 254 -2.78 5.72 -24.26
N ASP A 255 -3.87 5.71 -23.49
CA ASP A 255 -3.86 5.98 -22.05
C ASP A 255 -3.97 4.71 -21.17
N LEU A 256 -3.91 3.50 -21.74
CA LEU A 256 -4.12 2.26 -20.97
C LEU A 256 -3.07 2.08 -19.86
N ASN A 257 -1.79 2.30 -20.18
CA ASN A 257 -0.69 2.26 -19.22
C ASN A 257 -0.91 3.27 -18.08
N LEU A 258 -1.31 4.51 -18.43
CA LEU A 258 -1.61 5.55 -17.44
C LEU A 258 -2.81 5.15 -16.57
N PHE A 259 -3.80 4.47 -17.14
CA PHE A 259 -4.98 4.08 -16.37
C PHE A 259 -4.73 2.88 -15.45
N VAL A 260 -3.92 1.89 -15.88
CA VAL A 260 -3.46 0.79 -15.03
C VAL A 260 -2.70 1.34 -13.83
N ARG A 261 -1.83 2.32 -14.08
CA ARG A 261 -1.14 3.09 -13.06
C ARG A 261 -2.17 3.74 -12.13
N ASP A 262 -2.96 4.69 -12.63
CA ASP A 262 -3.88 5.48 -11.80
C ASP A 262 -4.86 4.56 -10.99
N LEU A 263 -5.35 3.45 -11.56
CA LEU A 263 -6.18 2.45 -10.86
C LEU A 263 -5.51 1.86 -9.62
N TYR A 264 -4.28 1.35 -9.75
CA TYR A 264 -3.65 0.69 -8.61
C TYR A 264 -3.40 1.68 -7.47
N TYR A 265 -2.91 2.87 -7.80
CA TYR A 265 -2.40 3.84 -6.83
C TYR A 265 -3.47 4.75 -6.26
N GLU A 266 -4.48 5.11 -7.03
CA GLU A 266 -5.56 5.98 -6.54
C GLU A 266 -6.72 5.20 -5.92
N ASN A 267 -6.92 3.94 -6.32
CA ASN A 267 -8.12 3.19 -5.94
C ASN A 267 -7.84 1.92 -5.16
N LEU A 268 -6.98 1.05 -5.68
CA LEU A 268 -6.77 -0.26 -5.06
C LEU A 268 -5.86 -0.18 -3.84
N GLN A 269 -4.98 0.82 -3.77
CA GLN A 269 -4.08 1.05 -2.65
C GLN A 269 -4.75 2.01 -1.68
N ARG A 270 -5.20 1.53 -0.52
CA ARG A 270 -5.69 2.43 0.54
C ARG A 270 -4.56 2.80 1.49
N LEU A 271 -4.72 3.94 2.13
CA LEU A 271 -3.86 4.35 3.22
C LEU A 271 -4.27 3.67 4.52
N ALA A 272 -3.28 3.24 5.29
CA ALA A 272 -3.48 2.68 6.63
C ALA A 272 -3.14 3.75 7.67
N TYR A 273 -4.08 4.05 8.57
CA TYR A 273 -3.92 5.13 9.55
C TYR A 273 -3.61 4.60 10.97
N PRO A 274 -2.62 5.15 11.69
CA PRO A 274 -2.56 5.01 13.14
C PRO A 274 -3.76 5.69 13.79
N PHE A 275 -4.51 4.95 14.60
CA PHE A 275 -5.52 5.54 15.47
C PHE A 275 -5.50 4.99 16.91
N SER A 276 -4.68 3.98 17.17
CA SER A 276 -4.49 3.39 18.50
C SER A 276 -3.00 3.19 18.76
N ASN A 277 -2.64 3.25 20.04
CA ASN A 277 -1.32 2.87 20.54
C ASN A 277 -1.12 1.34 20.53
N ASP A 278 -2.21 0.58 20.40
CA ASP A 278 -2.16 -0.85 20.17
C ASP A 278 -1.81 -1.15 18.70
N MET A 279 -0.63 -1.75 18.49
CA MET A 279 -0.09 -2.10 17.18
C MET A 279 -0.90 -3.16 16.44
N SER A 280 -1.70 -3.96 17.14
CA SER A 280 -2.48 -5.03 16.54
C SER A 280 -3.56 -4.51 15.58
N TYR A 281 -4.13 -3.32 15.81
CA TYR A 281 -5.03 -2.68 14.85
C TYR A 281 -4.37 -2.44 13.50
N PHE A 282 -3.13 -1.98 13.56
CA PHE A 282 -2.39 -1.64 12.36
C PHE A 282 -1.95 -2.86 11.59
N ALA A 283 -1.59 -3.94 12.27
CA ALA A 283 -1.27 -5.20 11.62
C ALA A 283 -2.48 -5.82 10.92
N ILE A 284 -3.68 -5.79 11.55
CA ILE A 284 -4.91 -6.21 10.88
C ILE A 284 -5.19 -5.34 9.66
N ASP A 285 -5.05 -4.02 9.77
CA ASP A 285 -5.23 -3.13 8.61
C ASP A 285 -4.27 -3.50 7.49
N TYR A 286 -2.99 -3.76 7.78
CA TYR A 286 -2.02 -4.24 6.79
C TYR A 286 -2.42 -5.57 6.14
N PHE A 287 -2.85 -6.56 6.93
CA PHE A 287 -3.27 -7.85 6.39
C PHE A 287 -4.52 -7.72 5.52
N GLN A 288 -5.52 -6.94 5.95
CA GLN A 288 -6.69 -6.64 5.13
C GLN A 288 -6.30 -5.93 3.83
N GLU A 289 -5.41 -4.95 3.87
CA GLU A 289 -4.96 -4.27 2.66
C GLU A 289 -4.21 -5.23 1.74
N ASN A 290 -3.39 -6.14 2.26
CA ASN A 290 -2.69 -7.14 1.46
C ASN A 290 -3.62 -8.16 0.79
N LEU A 291 -4.69 -8.61 1.46
CA LEU A 291 -5.69 -9.48 0.82
C LEU A 291 -6.21 -8.86 -0.46
N ASN A 292 -6.58 -7.59 -0.39
CA ASN A 292 -7.08 -6.86 -1.54
C ASN A 292 -6.01 -6.69 -2.64
N LYS A 293 -4.73 -6.71 -2.27
CA LYS A 293 -3.61 -6.64 -3.21
C LYS A 293 -3.25 -7.99 -3.80
N GLU A 294 -3.66 -9.09 -3.16
CA GLU A 294 -3.49 -10.43 -3.73
C GLU A 294 -4.23 -10.54 -5.07
N ASP A 295 -5.51 -10.16 -5.11
CA ASP A 295 -6.30 -10.28 -6.35
C ASP A 295 -5.65 -9.47 -7.48
N PHE A 296 -5.23 -8.24 -7.19
CA PHE A 296 -4.52 -7.42 -8.16
C PHE A 296 -3.19 -8.05 -8.59
N LEU A 297 -2.39 -8.55 -7.64
CA LEU A 297 -1.13 -9.22 -7.93
C LEU A 297 -1.34 -10.41 -8.86
N ARG A 298 -2.28 -11.30 -8.56
CA ARG A 298 -2.52 -12.51 -9.35
C ARG A 298 -3.03 -12.17 -10.75
N GLN A 299 -3.97 -11.23 -10.86
CA GLN A 299 -4.50 -10.82 -12.15
C GLN A 299 -3.47 -10.07 -12.99
N MET A 300 -2.66 -9.20 -12.38
CA MET A 300 -1.62 -8.47 -13.11
C MET A 300 -0.37 -9.31 -13.42
N MET A 301 -0.03 -10.32 -12.61
CA MET A 301 0.97 -11.32 -12.99
C MET A 301 0.60 -12.01 -14.30
N ALA A 302 -0.66 -12.45 -14.43
CA ALA A 302 -1.15 -13.08 -15.65
C ALA A 302 -1.28 -12.09 -16.82
N ALA A 303 -1.64 -10.84 -16.55
CA ALA A 303 -1.60 -9.81 -17.59
C ALA A 303 -0.16 -9.51 -18.05
N LEU A 304 0.80 -9.50 -17.12
CA LEU A 304 2.20 -9.26 -17.41
C LEU A 304 2.81 -10.36 -18.29
N SER A 305 2.48 -11.63 -18.05
CA SER A 305 3.00 -12.73 -18.90
C SER A 305 2.62 -12.53 -20.36
N ALA A 306 1.45 -11.96 -20.64
CA ALA A 306 0.98 -11.63 -21.99
C ALA A 306 1.50 -10.26 -22.52
N GLN A 307 1.81 -9.32 -21.63
CA GLN A 307 2.11 -7.92 -21.98
C GLN A 307 3.57 -7.50 -21.72
N LEU A 308 4.45 -8.43 -21.40
CA LEU A 308 5.87 -8.14 -21.19
C LEU A 308 6.48 -7.49 -22.44
N GLY A 309 7.23 -6.41 -22.25
CA GLY A 309 7.79 -5.64 -23.35
C GLY A 309 6.92 -4.49 -23.87
N THR A 310 5.81 -4.19 -23.21
CA THR A 310 4.91 -3.08 -23.56
C THR A 310 4.93 -1.96 -22.52
N ASN A 311 4.44 -0.76 -22.87
CA ASN A 311 4.31 0.35 -21.90
C ASN A 311 3.41 -0.05 -20.72
N THR A 312 2.31 -0.76 -20.99
CA THR A 312 1.41 -1.27 -19.94
C THR A 312 2.09 -2.32 -19.07
N GLY A 313 2.83 -3.25 -19.67
CA GLY A 313 3.66 -4.21 -18.94
C GLY A 313 4.70 -3.54 -18.03
N THR A 314 5.29 -2.43 -18.48
CA THR A 314 6.17 -1.60 -17.65
C THR A 314 5.44 -1.07 -16.41
N GLU A 315 4.25 -0.47 -16.54
CA GLU A 315 3.48 0.02 -15.37
C GLU A 315 3.01 -1.11 -14.44
N ILE A 316 2.73 -2.29 -14.99
CA ILE A 316 2.40 -3.49 -14.23
C ILE A 316 3.60 -3.94 -13.38
N LEU A 317 4.80 -4.10 -13.94
CA LEU A 317 6.02 -4.52 -13.22
C LEU A 317 6.33 -3.67 -12.00
N PHE A 318 6.12 -2.40 -12.20
CA PHE A 318 6.38 -1.31 -11.29
C PHE A 318 5.36 -1.39 -10.14
N THR A 319 4.10 -1.64 -10.48
CA THR A 319 3.05 -2.00 -9.51
C THR A 319 3.36 -3.27 -8.72
N ILE A 320 3.84 -4.31 -9.37
CA ILE A 320 4.22 -5.56 -8.72
C ILE A 320 5.36 -5.34 -7.73
N GLU A 321 6.42 -4.63 -8.14
CA GLU A 321 7.54 -4.23 -7.27
C GLU A 321 7.02 -3.61 -5.97
N ASN A 322 6.01 -2.75 -6.09
CA ASN A 322 5.41 -2.14 -4.92
C ASN A 322 4.58 -3.09 -4.06
N ILE A 323 3.80 -3.99 -4.66
CA ILE A 323 3.08 -5.00 -3.89
C ILE A 323 4.08 -5.80 -3.05
N TYR A 324 5.22 -6.17 -3.62
CA TYR A 324 6.29 -6.84 -2.87
C TYR A 324 6.85 -5.95 -1.76
N TYR A 325 7.04 -4.65 -1.97
CA TYR A 325 7.41 -3.72 -0.88
C TYR A 325 6.40 -3.75 0.27
N ILE A 326 5.10 -3.61 -0.02
CA ILE A 326 4.04 -3.59 0.99
C ILE A 326 3.97 -4.94 1.72
N GLN A 327 4.06 -6.06 1.01
CA GLN A 327 4.06 -7.38 1.62
C GLN A 327 5.28 -7.62 2.51
N GLY A 328 6.45 -7.09 2.14
CA GLY A 328 7.62 -7.03 3.01
C GLY A 328 7.34 -6.27 4.31
N LYS A 329 6.68 -5.10 4.23
CA LYS A 329 6.29 -4.32 5.41
C LYS A 329 5.22 -4.99 6.26
N ALA A 330 4.27 -5.72 5.65
CA ALA A 330 3.31 -6.52 6.40
C ALA A 330 3.99 -7.69 7.12
N LEU A 331 4.98 -8.34 6.50
CA LEU A 331 5.77 -9.38 7.16
C LEU A 331 6.65 -8.81 8.30
N GLU A 332 7.14 -7.58 8.15
CA GLU A 332 7.77 -6.87 9.26
C GLU A 332 6.78 -6.65 10.43
N GLN A 333 5.53 -6.23 10.14
CA GLN A 333 4.50 -6.08 11.18
C GLN A 333 4.17 -7.41 11.85
N TYR A 334 4.14 -8.51 11.09
CA TYR A 334 3.99 -9.86 11.65
C TYR A 334 5.03 -10.14 12.75
N PHE A 335 6.32 -9.86 12.50
CA PHE A 335 7.37 -10.08 13.49
C PHE A 335 7.22 -9.16 14.71
N ARG A 336 6.85 -7.90 14.50
CA ARG A 336 6.62 -6.93 15.60
C ARG A 336 5.43 -7.33 16.49
N VAL A 337 4.36 -7.84 15.88
CA VAL A 337 3.15 -8.25 16.58
C VAL A 337 3.34 -9.53 17.37
N LYS A 338 4.20 -10.45 16.91
CA LYS A 338 4.48 -11.69 17.62
C LYS A 338 4.92 -11.46 19.07
N ASP A 339 5.81 -10.49 19.29
CA ASP A 339 6.25 -10.13 20.64
C ASP A 339 5.11 -9.49 21.46
N TYR A 340 4.24 -8.75 20.78
CA TYR A 340 3.07 -8.11 21.39
C TYR A 340 2.00 -9.13 21.81
N LEU A 341 1.75 -10.16 21.00
CA LEU A 341 0.85 -11.29 21.30
C LEU A 341 1.28 -12.06 22.55
N LYS A 342 2.59 -12.25 22.73
CA LYS A 342 3.14 -12.95 23.89
C LYS A 342 2.83 -12.22 25.19
N ASN A 343 2.90 -10.88 25.16
CA ASN A 343 2.76 -10.02 26.33
C ASN A 343 1.33 -9.50 26.57
N SER A 344 0.36 -9.91 25.76
CA SER A 344 -1.02 -9.40 25.87
C SER A 344 -1.77 -9.95 27.07
N SER A 345 -2.65 -9.12 27.63
CA SER A 345 -3.54 -9.48 28.75
C SER A 345 -4.55 -10.58 28.37
N PRO A 346 -5.12 -11.30 29.36
CA PRO A 346 -6.20 -12.25 29.12
C PRO A 346 -7.41 -11.63 28.40
N GLU A 347 -7.76 -10.39 28.73
CA GLU A 347 -8.89 -9.65 28.14
C GLU A 347 -8.64 -9.37 26.66
N GLN A 348 -7.44 -8.89 26.31
CA GLN A 348 -7.05 -8.64 24.91
C GLN A 348 -7.10 -9.92 24.07
N LYS A 349 -6.68 -11.05 24.64
CA LYS A 349 -6.73 -12.37 23.97
C LYS A 349 -8.15 -12.87 23.71
N GLN A 350 -9.17 -12.30 24.36
CA GLN A 350 -10.59 -12.59 24.08
C GLN A 350 -11.19 -11.70 22.98
N THR A 351 -10.38 -10.85 22.34
CA THR A 351 -10.83 -10.05 21.20
C THR A 351 -10.55 -10.76 19.87
N LEU A 352 -11.43 -10.50 18.90
CA LEU A 352 -11.37 -11.07 17.55
C LEU A 352 -10.04 -10.78 16.84
N ARG A 353 -9.51 -9.57 17.06
CA ARG A 353 -8.26 -9.08 16.49
C ARG A 353 -7.06 -9.92 16.93
N TYR A 354 -6.90 -10.16 18.23
CA TYR A 354 -5.78 -10.93 18.74
C TYR A 354 -5.87 -12.40 18.35
N GLU A 355 -7.08 -12.97 18.33
CA GLU A 355 -7.28 -14.33 17.85
C GLU A 355 -6.88 -14.47 16.37
N THR A 356 -7.28 -13.50 15.53
CA THR A 356 -6.89 -13.46 14.12
C THR A 356 -5.37 -13.47 13.96
N LEU A 357 -4.68 -12.62 14.71
CA LEU A 357 -3.21 -12.54 14.68
C LEU A 357 -2.53 -13.83 15.14
N ARG A 358 -3.08 -14.50 16.16
CA ARG A 358 -2.61 -15.82 16.63
C ARG A 358 -2.72 -16.87 15.53
N GLN A 359 -3.82 -16.89 14.78
CA GLN A 359 -4.01 -17.85 13.69
C GLN A 359 -3.10 -17.54 12.50
N VAL A 360 -2.89 -16.25 12.17
CA VAL A 360 -1.90 -15.84 11.18
C VAL A 360 -0.49 -16.28 11.59
N GLU A 361 -0.11 -16.12 12.87
CA GLU A 361 1.16 -16.65 13.39
C GLU A 361 1.28 -18.16 13.16
N ALA A 362 0.26 -18.93 13.52
CA ALA A 362 0.26 -20.38 13.34
C ALA A 362 0.40 -20.77 11.86
N LYS A 363 -0.30 -20.07 10.95
CA LYS A 363 -0.31 -20.32 9.51
C LYS A 363 1.07 -20.16 8.87
N TYR A 364 1.78 -19.07 9.18
CA TYR A 364 3.04 -18.74 8.50
C TYR A 364 4.30 -19.25 9.22
N LYS A 365 4.20 -19.67 10.48
CA LYS A 365 5.36 -20.10 11.29
C LYS A 365 6.23 -21.16 10.62
N ASN A 366 5.63 -22.19 10.03
CA ASN A 366 6.38 -23.27 9.39
C ASN A 366 6.99 -22.82 8.06
N LEU A 367 6.23 -22.09 7.25
CA LEU A 367 6.71 -21.55 5.97
C LEU A 367 7.89 -20.59 6.18
N LEU A 368 7.82 -19.70 7.18
CA LEU A 368 8.91 -18.79 7.52
C LEU A 368 10.18 -19.53 7.94
N LYS A 369 10.06 -20.61 8.71
CA LYS A 369 11.19 -21.46 9.07
C LYS A 369 11.80 -22.16 7.85
N GLU A 370 10.98 -22.74 6.99
CA GLU A 370 11.41 -23.39 5.75
C GLU A 370 12.16 -22.40 4.84
N LYS A 371 11.60 -21.20 4.69
CA LYS A 371 12.20 -20.10 3.94
C LYS A 371 13.33 -19.41 4.70
N LYS A 372 13.75 -19.89 5.87
CA LYS A 372 14.81 -19.29 6.73
C LYS A 372 14.65 -17.77 6.90
N ILE A 373 13.44 -17.32 7.17
CA ILE A 373 13.11 -15.93 7.53
C ILE A 373 12.70 -15.94 8.99
N LEU A 374 13.62 -15.55 9.87
CA LEU A 374 13.46 -15.71 11.32
C LEU A 374 13.18 -14.38 12.03
N ASN A 375 13.45 -13.26 11.37
CA ASN A 375 13.33 -11.91 11.92
C ASN A 375 13.05 -10.88 10.82
N VAL A 376 12.88 -9.61 11.22
CA VAL A 376 12.65 -8.47 10.32
C VAL A 376 13.77 -8.31 9.29
N MET A 377 15.02 -8.57 9.66
CA MET A 377 16.17 -8.43 8.76
C MET A 377 16.12 -9.43 7.61
N ASP A 378 15.85 -10.70 7.93
CA ASP A 378 15.76 -11.74 6.91
C ASP A 378 14.59 -11.48 5.94
N ALA A 379 13.50 -10.90 6.45
CA ALA A 379 12.35 -10.52 5.63
C ALA A 379 12.70 -9.37 4.67
N GLU A 380 13.29 -8.29 5.18
CA GLU A 380 13.69 -7.15 4.36
C GLU A 380 14.68 -7.58 3.27
N GLU A 381 15.66 -8.43 3.59
CA GLU A 381 16.63 -8.95 2.63
C GLU A 381 15.99 -9.79 1.52
N ALA A 382 15.06 -10.69 1.88
CA ALA A 382 14.36 -11.52 0.90
C ALA A 382 13.52 -10.67 -0.08
N TYR A 383 12.79 -9.67 0.43
CA TYR A 383 11.98 -8.79 -0.39
C TYR A 383 12.81 -7.78 -1.20
N VAL A 384 13.91 -7.24 -0.66
CA VAL A 384 14.83 -6.37 -1.40
C VAL A 384 15.40 -7.09 -2.62
N LYS A 385 15.88 -8.33 -2.44
CA LYS A 385 16.40 -9.13 -3.55
C LYS A 385 15.34 -9.27 -4.66
N LYS A 386 14.13 -9.69 -4.29
CA LYS A 386 13.05 -9.89 -5.25
C LYS A 386 12.62 -8.60 -5.95
N ARG A 387 12.57 -7.47 -5.24
CA ARG A 387 12.27 -6.15 -5.83
C ARG A 387 13.33 -5.72 -6.83
N ILE A 388 14.61 -5.98 -6.55
CA ILE A 388 15.69 -5.75 -7.51
C ILE A 388 15.51 -6.63 -8.76
N ASP A 389 15.18 -7.91 -8.62
CA ASP A 389 14.92 -8.80 -9.76
C ASP A 389 13.77 -8.28 -10.65
N ILE A 390 12.71 -7.73 -10.04
CA ILE A 390 11.58 -7.13 -10.75
C ILE A 390 12.03 -5.87 -11.51
N LEU A 391 12.79 -4.98 -10.87
CA LEU A 391 13.31 -3.77 -11.51
C LEU A 391 14.32 -4.09 -12.62
N ASP A 392 15.12 -5.13 -12.48
CA ASP A 392 16.00 -5.61 -13.53
C ASP A 392 15.23 -6.16 -14.73
N THR A 393 14.13 -6.87 -14.47
CA THR A 393 13.19 -7.31 -15.52
C THR A 393 12.58 -6.10 -16.23
N LEU A 394 12.17 -5.07 -15.48
CA LEU A 394 11.64 -3.81 -16.04
C LEU A 394 12.67 -3.11 -16.93
N LEU A 395 13.89 -2.90 -16.44
CA LEU A 395 14.95 -2.20 -17.16
C LEU A 395 15.39 -2.92 -18.43
N THR A 396 15.30 -4.25 -18.47
CA THR A 396 15.66 -5.07 -19.63
C THR A 396 14.56 -5.18 -20.67
N HIS A 397 13.29 -5.10 -20.28
CA HIS A 397 12.16 -5.35 -21.18
C HIS A 397 11.38 -4.08 -21.56
N THR A 398 11.54 -2.95 -20.85
CA THR A 398 10.77 -1.73 -21.18
C THR A 398 11.07 -1.21 -22.60
N PRO A 399 10.05 -0.94 -23.42
CA PRO A 399 10.26 -0.56 -24.81
C PRO A 399 10.75 0.88 -24.94
N LYS A 400 11.73 1.11 -25.83
CA LYS A 400 12.23 2.45 -26.21
C LYS A 400 12.57 3.35 -25.01
N PHE A 401 13.10 2.79 -23.92
CA PHE A 401 13.41 3.51 -22.69
C PHE A 401 12.20 4.13 -21.96
N TYR A 402 10.97 3.67 -22.22
CA TYR A 402 9.78 4.15 -21.51
C TYR A 402 9.97 3.99 -20.00
N ARG A 403 9.90 5.10 -19.26
CA ARG A 403 10.03 5.16 -17.79
C ARG A 403 11.33 4.57 -17.22
N THR A 404 12.37 4.38 -18.04
CA THR A 404 13.65 3.81 -17.58
C THR A 404 14.31 4.67 -16.50
N LYS A 405 14.12 6.00 -16.54
CA LYS A 405 14.62 6.91 -15.51
C LYS A 405 14.03 6.59 -14.13
N ASP A 406 12.73 6.36 -14.03
CA ASP A 406 12.08 5.94 -12.79
C ASP A 406 12.58 4.56 -12.34
N GLY A 407 12.79 3.62 -13.27
CA GLY A 407 13.29 2.29 -12.94
C GLY A 407 14.69 2.32 -12.32
N LEU A 408 15.59 3.14 -12.89
CA LEU A 408 16.92 3.37 -12.35
C LEU A 408 16.88 4.10 -11.00
N PHE A 409 16.00 5.10 -10.86
CA PHE A 409 15.84 5.83 -9.63
C PHE A 409 15.38 4.94 -8.48
N GLU A 410 14.36 4.11 -8.69
CA GLU A 410 13.86 3.19 -7.66
C GLU A 410 14.88 2.12 -7.31
N LYS A 411 15.59 1.58 -8.31
CA LYS A 411 16.67 0.61 -8.04
C LYS A 411 17.77 1.25 -7.20
N ALA A 412 18.19 2.46 -7.54
CA ALA A 412 19.18 3.22 -6.78
C ALA A 412 18.71 3.48 -5.34
N LYS A 413 17.45 3.90 -5.15
CA LYS A 413 16.86 4.09 -3.83
C LYS A 413 16.91 2.81 -2.99
N ILE A 414 16.49 1.67 -3.55
CA ILE A 414 16.51 0.39 -2.83
C ILE A 414 17.93 0.03 -2.39
N LEU A 415 18.91 0.18 -3.30
CA LEU A 415 20.32 -0.07 -2.98
C LEU A 415 20.84 0.90 -1.89
N TRP A 416 20.46 2.17 -1.96
CA TRP A 416 20.85 3.18 -0.98
C TRP A 416 20.28 2.87 0.42
N GLU A 417 18.97 2.65 0.51
CA GLU A 417 18.27 2.31 1.76
C GLU A 417 18.81 1.01 2.36
N HIS A 418 19.00 -0.02 1.52
CA HIS A 418 19.54 -1.30 1.98
C HIS A 418 21.00 -1.18 2.42
N GLY A 419 21.81 -0.39 1.70
CA GLY A 419 23.19 -0.08 2.06
C GLY A 419 23.30 0.68 3.37
N GLN A 420 22.43 1.67 3.62
CA GLN A 420 22.36 2.34 4.92
C GLN A 420 22.08 1.35 6.04
N TRP A 421 21.09 0.51 5.85
CA TRP A 421 20.63 -0.42 6.87
C TRP A 421 21.63 -1.55 7.17
N LYS A 422 22.31 -2.09 6.15
CA LYS A 422 23.41 -3.05 6.31
C LYS A 422 24.74 -2.39 6.72
N GLN A 423 24.82 -1.06 6.69
CA GLN A 423 26.09 -0.32 6.77
C GLN A 423 27.09 -0.74 5.67
N ASP A 424 26.58 -1.04 4.48
CA ASP A 424 27.35 -1.46 3.31
C ASP A 424 27.51 -0.28 2.33
N SER A 425 28.70 0.34 2.33
CA SER A 425 29.01 1.46 1.45
C SER A 425 29.11 1.06 -0.02
N LYS A 426 29.32 -0.22 -0.36
CA LYS A 426 29.35 -0.67 -1.75
C LYS A 426 27.97 -0.53 -2.39
N LEU A 427 26.91 -0.95 -1.67
CA LEU A 427 25.53 -0.79 -2.15
C LEU A 427 25.17 0.69 -2.35
N GLN A 428 25.61 1.55 -1.44
CA GLN A 428 25.42 3.00 -1.57
C GLN A 428 26.17 3.57 -2.78
N SER A 429 27.41 3.14 -3.01
CA SER A 429 28.19 3.54 -4.18
C SER A 429 27.57 3.04 -5.49
N ASP A 430 26.96 1.86 -5.49
CA ASP A 430 26.21 1.36 -6.65
C ASP A 430 24.93 2.15 -6.90
N ALA A 431 24.25 2.63 -5.85
CA ALA A 431 23.13 3.58 -5.98
C ALA A 431 23.58 4.91 -6.63
N LEU A 432 24.71 5.48 -6.19
CA LEU A 432 25.26 6.71 -6.78
C LEU A 432 25.52 6.54 -8.28
N LYS A 433 26.13 5.42 -8.69
CA LYS A 433 26.38 5.11 -10.11
C LYS A 433 25.09 5.11 -10.93
N LEU A 434 24.01 4.54 -10.40
CA LEU A 434 22.71 4.53 -11.09
C LEU A 434 22.13 5.95 -11.20
N TRP A 435 22.19 6.77 -10.14
CA TRP A 435 21.75 8.17 -10.23
C TRP A 435 22.54 8.97 -11.27
N TYR A 436 23.86 8.80 -11.37
CA TYR A 436 24.67 9.45 -12.42
C TYR A 436 24.38 8.95 -13.85
N GLN A 437 23.69 7.82 -14.01
CA GLN A 437 23.27 7.34 -15.32
C GLN A 437 21.97 8.02 -15.80
N ILE A 438 21.08 8.41 -14.89
CA ILE A 438 19.74 8.95 -15.21
C ILE A 438 19.79 10.13 -16.20
N PRO A 439 20.70 11.12 -16.09
CA PRO A 439 20.76 12.23 -17.05
C PRO A 439 21.11 11.80 -18.48
N LYS A 440 21.76 10.66 -18.65
CA LYS A 440 22.21 10.13 -19.94
C LYS A 440 21.13 9.33 -20.68
N ILE A 441 20.02 9.00 -20.00
CA ILE A 441 18.92 8.23 -20.56
C ILE A 441 17.97 9.16 -21.32
N PRO A 442 17.54 8.79 -22.55
CA PRO A 442 16.53 9.54 -23.29
C PRO A 442 15.25 9.73 -22.47
N LYS A 443 14.60 10.89 -22.59
CA LYS A 443 13.29 11.11 -21.97
C LYS A 443 12.21 10.43 -22.83
N ASN A 444 11.64 9.34 -22.33
CA ASN A 444 10.47 8.69 -22.91
C ASN A 444 9.50 8.27 -21.79
N GLY A 445 8.23 8.67 -21.93
CA GLY A 445 7.28 8.68 -20.83
C GLY A 445 7.61 9.76 -19.78
N ASP A 446 6.83 9.76 -18.71
CA ASP A 446 7.05 10.65 -17.57
C ASP A 446 8.33 10.27 -16.81
N PHE A 447 8.84 11.20 -15.99
CA PHE A 447 9.82 10.87 -14.95
C PHE A 447 9.29 11.39 -13.61
N LEU A 448 8.63 10.52 -12.86
CA LEU A 448 7.83 10.95 -11.69
C LEU A 448 8.67 11.31 -10.47
N ASN A 449 9.97 10.97 -10.47
CA ASN A 449 10.92 11.32 -9.41
C ASN A 449 11.81 12.52 -9.74
N GLN A 450 11.47 13.33 -10.75
CA GLN A 450 12.32 14.42 -11.23
C GLN A 450 12.74 15.38 -10.10
N GLU A 451 11.81 15.89 -9.29
CA GLU A 451 12.12 16.87 -8.23
C GLU A 451 13.07 16.32 -7.16
N THR A 452 12.81 15.11 -6.68
CA THR A 452 13.69 14.44 -5.71
C THR A 452 15.04 14.12 -6.32
N PHE A 453 15.05 13.67 -7.57
CA PHE A 453 16.28 13.42 -8.31
C PHE A 453 17.11 14.70 -8.46
N ASP A 454 16.49 15.82 -8.83
CA ASP A 454 17.18 17.10 -8.98
C ASP A 454 17.74 17.60 -7.64
N THR A 455 17.00 17.41 -6.54
CA THR A 455 17.47 17.69 -5.18
C THR A 455 18.71 16.87 -4.84
N ILE A 456 18.66 15.55 -5.06
CA ILE A 456 19.81 14.66 -4.82
C ILE A 456 20.97 15.03 -5.74
N GLN A 457 20.72 15.32 -7.01
CA GLN A 457 21.75 15.66 -7.97
C GLN A 457 22.45 16.97 -7.62
N LEU A 458 21.70 17.98 -7.17
CA LEU A 458 22.27 19.24 -6.70
C LEU A 458 23.16 19.01 -5.48
N LEU A 459 22.70 18.25 -4.50
CA LEU A 459 23.47 17.87 -3.31
C LEU A 459 24.77 17.15 -3.69
N LEU A 460 24.71 16.18 -4.61
CA LEU A 460 25.90 15.44 -5.05
C LEU A 460 26.90 16.32 -5.79
N ARG A 461 26.41 17.24 -6.63
CA ARG A 461 27.26 18.21 -7.34
C ARG A 461 28.00 19.14 -6.38
N ASP A 462 27.32 19.62 -5.34
CA ASP A 462 27.90 20.51 -4.34
C ASP A 462 29.01 19.83 -3.52
N VAL A 463 28.98 18.49 -3.42
CA VAL A 463 30.01 17.67 -2.77
C VAL A 463 31.10 17.19 -3.76
N GLY A 464 31.02 17.61 -5.02
CA GLY A 464 32.04 17.30 -6.05
C GLY A 464 31.82 15.97 -6.78
N ASP A 465 30.57 15.55 -6.96
CA ASP A 465 30.17 14.34 -7.70
C ASP A 465 30.90 13.06 -7.24
N PRO A 466 30.82 12.69 -5.94
CA PRO A 466 31.51 11.53 -5.43
C PRO A 466 30.97 10.24 -6.06
N THR A 467 31.88 9.37 -6.49
CA THR A 467 31.54 8.03 -7.02
C THR A 467 31.59 6.93 -5.95
N ASP A 468 32.11 7.26 -4.76
CA ASP A 468 32.15 6.39 -3.59
C ASP A 468 31.41 7.04 -2.42
N ALA A 469 30.46 6.31 -1.84
CA ALA A 469 29.69 6.72 -0.67
C ALA A 469 30.55 6.94 0.58
N ASN A 470 31.77 6.40 0.65
CA ASN A 470 32.72 6.73 1.73
C ASN A 470 33.23 8.19 1.63
N GLY A 471 33.19 8.79 0.44
CA GLY A 471 33.52 10.20 0.22
C GLY A 471 32.42 11.17 0.67
N LEU A 472 31.21 10.68 0.97
CA LEU A 472 30.10 11.49 1.45
C LEU A 472 30.14 11.66 2.96
N SER A 473 30.01 12.90 3.43
CA SER A 473 29.81 13.19 4.85
C SER A 473 28.49 12.59 5.34
N GLN A 474 28.40 12.28 6.64
CA GLN A 474 27.16 11.78 7.23
C GLN A 474 25.98 12.76 7.05
N GLN A 475 26.26 14.07 7.07
CA GLN A 475 25.25 15.09 6.80
C GLN A 475 24.67 14.95 5.40
N SER A 476 25.52 14.77 4.37
CA SER A 476 25.07 14.59 2.98
C SER A 476 24.23 13.32 2.86
N LYS A 477 24.66 12.24 3.51
CA LYS A 477 23.89 10.99 3.55
C LYS A 477 22.51 11.18 4.18
N ASN A 478 22.41 11.95 5.27
CA ASN A 478 21.15 12.25 5.92
C ASN A 478 20.24 13.17 5.07
N GLN A 479 20.81 14.09 4.28
CA GLN A 479 20.04 14.94 3.37
C GLN A 479 19.46 14.13 2.19
N ILE A 480 20.24 13.21 1.63
CA ILE A 480 19.73 12.26 0.62
C ILE A 480 18.59 11.43 1.21
N GLU A 481 18.79 10.87 2.41
CA GLU A 481 17.78 10.12 3.12
C GLU A 481 16.49 10.94 3.35
N TYR A 482 16.63 12.20 3.76
CA TYR A 482 15.51 13.12 3.96
C TYR A 482 14.75 13.38 2.66
N ALA A 483 15.44 13.65 1.56
CA ALA A 483 14.82 13.84 0.24
C ALA A 483 14.07 12.58 -0.20
N LEU A 484 14.66 11.39 -0.01
CA LEU A 484 14.02 10.11 -0.35
C LEU A 484 12.79 9.81 0.50
N ARG A 485 12.77 10.24 1.77
CA ARG A 485 11.65 10.05 2.69
C ARG A 485 10.48 11.00 2.42
N THR A 486 10.79 12.27 2.18
CA THR A 486 9.77 13.34 2.04
C THR A 486 9.20 13.47 0.64
N ARG A 487 9.75 12.76 -0.35
CA ARG A 487 9.37 12.85 -1.77
C ARG A 487 7.88 12.71 -2.11
N LEU A 488 7.06 12.18 -1.20
CA LEU A 488 5.63 11.98 -1.44
C LEU A 488 4.69 12.74 -0.54
N ASP A 489 5.20 13.51 0.42
CA ASP A 489 4.36 13.93 1.55
C ASP A 489 3.10 14.70 1.06
N ASP A 490 3.26 15.56 0.04
CA ASP A 490 2.15 16.27 -0.60
C ASP A 490 1.16 15.32 -1.30
N ALA A 491 1.65 14.40 -2.13
CA ALA A 491 0.80 13.43 -2.84
C ALA A 491 0.01 12.55 -1.88
N MET A 492 0.67 12.08 -0.83
CA MET A 492 0.04 11.28 0.22
C MET A 492 -1.02 12.09 0.96
N SER A 493 -0.76 13.36 1.22
CA SER A 493 -1.72 14.28 1.82
C SER A 493 -2.95 14.47 0.92
N LYS A 494 -2.76 14.73 -0.38
CA LYS A 494 -3.86 14.85 -1.35
C LYS A 494 -4.69 13.58 -1.45
N LYS A 495 -4.04 12.41 -1.51
CA LYS A 495 -4.74 11.12 -1.53
C LYS A 495 -5.53 10.89 -0.24
N LYS A 496 -4.94 11.17 0.92
CA LYS A 496 -5.63 11.11 2.21
C LYS A 496 -6.89 11.99 2.19
N LEU A 497 -6.76 13.26 1.79
CA LEU A 497 -7.90 14.19 1.71
C LEU A 497 -8.99 13.68 0.76
N ARG A 498 -8.62 13.07 -0.37
CA ARG A 498 -9.55 12.44 -1.29
C ARG A 498 -10.27 11.23 -0.67
N GLU A 499 -9.53 10.34 -0.02
CA GLU A 499 -10.11 9.16 0.65
C GLU A 499 -11.03 9.58 1.81
N ASP A 500 -10.59 10.50 2.67
CA ASP A 500 -11.40 11.06 3.76
C ASP A 500 -12.72 11.65 3.23
N ARG A 501 -12.66 12.40 2.12
CA ARG A 501 -13.85 12.99 1.50
C ARG A 501 -14.82 11.95 0.94
N LEU A 502 -14.31 10.91 0.28
CA LEU A 502 -15.13 9.98 -0.51
C LEU A 502 -15.55 8.73 0.26
N LEU A 503 -14.68 8.20 1.12
CA LEU A 503 -14.86 6.94 1.84
C LEU A 503 -15.28 7.15 3.29
N TRP A 504 -14.79 8.21 3.94
CA TRP A 504 -14.97 8.43 5.39
C TRP A 504 -15.43 9.84 5.71
N PRO A 505 -16.57 10.28 5.13
CA PRO A 505 -17.06 11.62 5.36
C PRO A 505 -17.28 11.83 6.86
N LYS A 506 -16.67 12.88 7.42
CA LYS A 506 -16.98 13.31 8.79
C LYS A 506 -18.42 13.78 8.80
N ASN A 507 -19.25 13.18 9.64
CA ASN A 507 -20.60 13.70 9.90
C ASN A 507 -20.44 15.14 10.39
N LYS A 508 -21.14 16.06 9.72
CA LYS A 508 -21.10 17.50 10.04
C LYS A 508 -21.65 17.79 11.42
#